data_AF-A0A1X2ZN11-F1
#
_entry.id   AF-A0A1X2ZN11-F1
#
_cell.length_a   1.000
_cell.length_b   1.000
_cell.length_c   1.000
_cell.angle_alpha   90.00
_cell.angle_beta   90.00
_cell.angle_gamma   90.00
#
_symmetry.space_group_name_H-M   'P 1'
#
loop_
_entity.id
_entity.type
_entity.pdbx_description
1 polymer ?
#
loop_
_entity_poly.entity_id
_entity_poly.type
_entity_poly.pdbx_seq_one_letter_code
_entity_poly.pdbx_strand_id
1 'polypeptide(L)'
;MKCELCGKEFQPSGHGRPQKYCSKSCRQKADYRRKKNRPARDRNGKPPVKAVETKQKPEQDLDQRSFERMMDGSMLDMLRTIRDRLQKAMDNTSTPANALPAISRQLIDVCERIESLQGGGLTDLLDDEEDEVTGDVGASIV
;
A
#
# COMPACT_ATOMS: atom_id res chain seq x y z
N MET A 1 -9.42 31.48 32.88
CA MET A 1 -8.89 30.11 33.12
C MET A 1 -7.73 29.86 32.17
N LYS A 2 -6.70 29.10 32.55
CA LYS A 2 -5.55 28.77 31.66
C LYS A 2 -5.69 27.35 31.13
N CYS A 3 -5.41 27.17 29.84
CA CYS A 3 -5.44 25.86 29.20
C CYS A 3 -4.26 25.00 29.65
N GLU A 4 -4.52 23.81 30.19
CA GLU A 4 -3.48 22.87 30.66
C GLU A 4 -2.54 22.38 29.53
N LEU A 5 -2.92 22.52 28.25
CA LEU A 5 -2.09 22.08 27.13
C LEU A 5 -1.25 23.17 26.47
N CYS A 6 -1.81 24.35 26.29
CA CYS A 6 -1.18 25.41 25.50
C CYS A 6 -0.97 26.70 26.29
N GLY A 7 -1.33 26.73 27.58
CA GLY A 7 -1.13 27.88 28.47
C GLY A 7 -2.04 29.08 28.20
N LYS A 8 -2.75 29.11 27.07
CA LYS A 8 -3.62 30.23 26.67
C LYS A 8 -4.73 30.47 27.69
N GLU A 9 -4.97 31.73 27.99
CA GLU A 9 -6.11 32.16 28.77
C GLU A 9 -7.39 32.04 27.95
N PHE A 10 -8.45 31.54 28.57
CA PHE A 10 -9.75 31.40 27.96
C PHE A 10 -10.87 31.56 28.99
N GLN A 11 -12.03 31.97 28.50
CA GLN A 11 -13.27 32.02 29.27
C GLN A 11 -13.99 30.67 29.12
N PRO A 12 -14.30 29.97 30.23
CA PRO A 12 -15.02 28.71 30.16
C PRO A 12 -16.44 28.95 29.63
N SER A 13 -16.82 28.22 28.58
CA SER A 13 -18.16 28.29 28.01
C SER A 13 -18.97 27.07 28.43
N GLY A 14 -19.70 27.20 29.54
CA GLY A 14 -20.63 26.16 29.99
C GLY A 14 -21.02 26.27 31.46
N HIS A 15 -22.20 25.73 31.77
CA HIS A 15 -22.68 25.53 33.14
C HIS A 15 -22.30 24.12 33.60
N GLY A 16 -21.54 23.98 34.70
CA GLY A 16 -21.13 22.68 35.24
C GLY A 16 -19.64 22.59 35.60
N ARG A 17 -19.03 21.43 35.36
CA ARG A 17 -17.63 21.16 35.74
C ARG A 17 -16.66 22.14 35.03
N PRO A 18 -15.61 22.61 35.72
CA PRO A 18 -14.69 23.60 35.16
C PRO A 18 -13.97 23.08 33.92
N GLN A 19 -13.96 23.89 32.86
CA GLN A 19 -13.28 23.56 31.61
C GLN A 19 -11.76 23.63 31.80
N LYS A 20 -11.04 22.59 31.38
CA LYS A 20 -9.58 22.45 31.51
C LYS A 20 -8.78 22.89 30.28
N TYR A 21 -9.43 22.90 29.12
CA TYR A 21 -8.80 23.15 27.83
C TYR A 21 -9.55 24.24 27.07
N CYS A 22 -8.83 25.17 26.45
CA CYS A 22 -9.43 26.29 25.71
C CYS A 22 -10.25 25.86 24.48
N SER A 23 -10.04 24.64 23.96
CA SER A 23 -10.70 24.16 22.76
C SER A 23 -10.87 22.63 22.75
N LYS A 24 -11.73 22.13 21.85
CA LYS A 24 -11.86 20.69 21.57
C LYS A 24 -10.52 20.10 21.08
N SER A 25 -9.76 20.84 20.27
CA SER A 25 -8.45 20.40 19.77
C SER A 25 -7.42 20.21 20.89
N CYS A 26 -7.37 21.13 21.87
CA CYS A 26 -6.50 20.96 23.03
C CYS A 26 -6.94 19.76 23.89
N ARG A 27 -8.24 19.53 24.05
CA ARG A 27 -8.74 18.34 24.77
C ARG A 27 -8.28 17.04 24.10
N GLN A 28 -8.51 16.90 22.80
CA GLN A 28 -8.13 15.69 22.04
C GLN A 28 -6.63 15.43 22.05
N LYS A 29 -5.81 16.50 21.90
CA LYS A 29 -4.35 16.38 21.95
C LYS A 29 -3.86 15.92 23.34
N ALA A 30 -4.59 16.28 24.40
CA ALA A 30 -4.26 15.88 25.77
C ALA A 30 -4.56 14.39 25.95
N ASP A 31 -5.73 13.95 25.49
CA ASP A 31 -6.15 12.55 25.53
C ASP A 31 -5.21 11.65 24.71
N TYR A 32 -4.76 12.12 23.54
CA TYR A 32 -3.79 11.41 22.72
C TYR A 32 -2.45 11.24 23.45
N ARG A 33 -1.90 12.30 24.05
CA ARG A 33 -0.65 12.23 24.83
C ARG A 33 -0.79 11.29 26.03
N ARG A 34 -1.92 11.29 26.73
CA ARG A 34 -2.21 10.37 27.84
C ARG A 34 -2.26 8.91 27.41
N LYS A 35 -2.87 8.63 26.24
CA LYS A 35 -2.93 7.28 25.67
C LYS A 35 -1.57 6.81 25.18
N LYS A 36 -0.78 7.70 24.56
CA LYS A 36 0.57 7.39 24.07
C LYS A 36 1.55 7.10 25.21
N ASN A 37 1.48 7.89 26.28
CA ASN A 37 2.38 7.76 27.43
C ASN A 37 1.84 6.80 28.51
N ARG A 38 0.79 6.03 28.21
CA ARG A 38 0.23 5.09 29.18
C ARG A 38 1.18 3.91 29.35
N PRO A 39 1.63 3.60 30.59
CA PRO A 39 2.47 2.44 30.84
C PRO A 39 1.72 1.17 30.42
N ALA A 40 2.44 0.20 29.85
CA ALA A 40 1.89 -1.03 29.28
C ALA A 40 1.02 -1.85 30.28
N ARG A 41 1.16 -1.61 31.59
CA ARG A 41 0.39 -2.27 32.65
C ARG A 41 -1.11 -1.95 32.68
N ASP A 42 -1.55 -0.85 32.06
CA ASP A 42 -2.95 -0.38 32.11
C ASP A 42 -3.77 -0.68 30.83
N ARG A 43 -3.29 -1.57 29.95
CA ARG A 43 -4.01 -1.99 28.75
C ARG A 43 -5.09 -3.05 29.00
N ASN A 44 -5.23 -3.54 30.23
CA ASN A 44 -6.02 -4.75 30.56
C ASN A 44 -7.52 -4.49 30.83
N GLY A 45 -8.15 -3.54 30.14
CA GLY A 45 -9.52 -3.10 30.44
C GLY A 45 -10.48 -3.05 29.25
N LYS A 46 -10.18 -3.74 28.14
CA LYS A 46 -11.12 -3.86 27.01
C LYS A 46 -11.28 -5.34 26.66
N PRO A 47 -12.51 -5.88 26.56
CA PRO A 47 -12.71 -7.22 26.03
C PRO A 47 -12.19 -7.25 24.58
N PRO A 48 -11.45 -8.31 24.19
CA PRO A 48 -10.88 -8.41 22.86
C PRO A 48 -12.03 -8.68 21.87
N VAL A 49 -12.35 -7.72 21.02
CA VAL A 49 -12.94 -8.05 19.73
C VAL A 49 -11.84 -8.75 18.94
N LYS A 50 -11.91 -10.08 18.95
CA LYS A 50 -11.10 -11.09 18.23
C LYS A 50 -10.13 -10.49 17.21
N ALA A 51 -8.95 -10.11 17.69
CA ALA A 51 -7.77 -10.00 16.86
C ALA A 51 -7.30 -11.44 16.62
N VAL A 52 -7.49 -11.92 15.39
CA VAL A 52 -6.88 -13.16 14.93
C VAL A 52 -5.37 -12.98 15.06
N GLU A 53 -4.74 -13.84 15.85
CA GLU A 53 -3.30 -13.93 15.97
C GLU A 53 -2.71 -14.35 14.63
N THR A 54 -1.98 -13.45 14.00
CA THR A 54 -0.84 -13.85 13.17
C THR A 54 0.38 -13.20 13.76
N LYS A 55 1.21 -14.02 14.42
CA LYS A 55 2.60 -13.70 14.74
C LYS A 55 3.25 -13.20 13.45
N GLN A 56 3.54 -11.90 13.36
CA GLN A 56 4.46 -11.40 12.35
C GLN A 56 5.72 -10.88 13.04
N LYS A 57 6.81 -11.53 12.65
CA LYS A 57 8.22 -11.27 12.92
C LYS A 57 8.55 -9.79 12.63
N PRO A 58 9.59 -9.19 13.24
CA PRO A 58 9.91 -7.76 13.03
C PRO A 58 9.94 -7.47 11.54
N GLU A 59 9.16 -6.47 11.12
CA GLU A 59 9.06 -6.03 9.74
C GLU A 59 10.48 -5.82 9.21
N GLN A 60 10.90 -6.70 8.30
CA GLN A 60 11.99 -6.37 7.40
C GLN A 60 11.49 -5.14 6.64
N ASP A 61 12.23 -4.03 6.67
CA ASP A 61 11.97 -2.90 5.78
C ASP A 61 11.86 -3.49 4.38
N LEU A 62 10.64 -3.57 3.85
CA LEU A 62 10.40 -4.09 2.51
C LEU A 62 11.16 -3.15 1.57
N ASP A 63 12.17 -3.67 0.88
CA ASP A 63 12.88 -2.89 -0.13
C ASP A 63 11.85 -2.25 -1.07
N GLN A 64 12.11 -1.01 -1.50
CA GLN A 64 11.26 -0.22 -2.40
C GLN A 64 10.73 -1.07 -3.57
N ARG A 65 11.58 -1.94 -4.12
CA ARG A 65 11.29 -2.87 -5.22
C ARG A 65 10.30 -3.97 -4.85
N SER A 66 10.32 -4.45 -3.62
CA SER A 66 9.38 -5.45 -3.08
C SER A 66 8.01 -4.84 -2.84
N PHE A 67 7.96 -3.59 -2.39
CA PHE A 67 6.71 -2.82 -2.24
C PHE A 67 6.08 -2.48 -3.61
N GLU A 68 6.89 -2.07 -4.59
CA GLU A 68 6.44 -1.83 -5.98
C GLU A 68 5.84 -3.10 -6.60
N ARG A 69 6.52 -4.25 -6.49
CA ARG A 69 5.99 -5.54 -6.96
C ARG A 69 4.68 -5.95 -6.27
N MET A 70 4.47 -5.56 -5.02
CA MET A 70 3.23 -5.83 -4.30
C MET A 70 2.09 -4.91 -4.75
N MET A 71 2.40 -3.67 -5.18
CA MET A 71 1.43 -2.75 -5.77
C MET A 71 1.09 -3.10 -7.23
N ASP A 72 2.01 -3.71 -7.97
CA ASP A 72 1.79 -4.14 -9.35
C ASP A 72 0.69 -5.20 -9.46
N GLY A 73 0.56 -6.10 -8.46
CA GLY A 73 -0.57 -7.03 -8.39
C GLY A 73 -1.93 -6.31 -8.33
N SER A 74 -2.03 -5.25 -7.52
CA SER A 74 -3.23 -4.41 -7.44
C SER A 74 -3.50 -3.63 -8.73
N MET A 75 -2.47 -3.17 -9.43
CA MET A 75 -2.60 -2.43 -10.69
C MET A 75 -2.97 -3.36 -11.85
N LEU A 76 -2.36 -4.54 -11.92
CA LEU A 76 -2.69 -5.58 -12.89
C LEU A 76 -4.14 -6.04 -12.76
N ASP A 77 -4.63 -6.25 -11.55
CA ASP A 77 -6.02 -6.62 -11.31
C ASP A 77 -6.98 -5.50 -11.75
N MET A 78 -6.64 -4.24 -11.47
CA MET A 78 -7.42 -3.11 -11.97
C MET A 78 -7.47 -3.08 -13.50
N LEU A 79 -6.33 -3.25 -14.18
CA LEU A 79 -6.28 -3.27 -15.64
C LEU A 79 -7.07 -4.45 -16.24
N ARG A 80 -7.02 -5.63 -15.63
CA ARG A 80 -7.85 -6.79 -16.01
C ARG A 80 -9.35 -6.46 -15.91
N THR A 81 -9.78 -5.80 -14.82
CA THR A 81 -11.20 -5.40 -14.70
C THR A 81 -11.63 -4.38 -15.76
N ILE A 82 -10.72 -3.48 -16.17
CA ILE A 82 -10.99 -2.50 -17.23
C ILE A 82 -11.12 -3.21 -18.58
N ARG A 83 -10.20 -4.13 -18.89
CA ARG A 83 -10.25 -4.97 -20.10
C ARG A 83 -11.59 -5.69 -20.20
N ASP A 84 -12.02 -6.37 -19.14
CA ASP A 84 -13.28 -7.12 -19.13
C ASP A 84 -14.50 -6.23 -19.37
N ARG A 85 -14.47 -5.00 -18.84
CA ARG A 85 -15.54 -4.02 -19.08
C ARG A 85 -15.56 -3.52 -20.51
N LEU A 86 -14.39 -3.23 -21.09
CA LEU A 86 -14.28 -2.81 -22.49
C LEU A 86 -14.70 -3.93 -23.44
N GLN A 87 -14.29 -5.18 -23.17
CA GLN A 87 -14.69 -6.35 -23.94
C GLN A 87 -16.21 -6.54 -23.92
N LYS A 88 -16.84 -6.48 -22.74
CA LYS A 88 -18.31 -6.51 -22.60
C LYS A 88 -18.98 -5.39 -23.39
N ALA A 89 -18.41 -4.18 -23.38
CA ALA A 89 -18.94 -3.07 -24.14
C ALA A 89 -18.87 -3.31 -25.66
N MET A 90 -17.85 -4.00 -26.16
CA MET A 90 -17.77 -4.38 -27.57
C MET A 90 -18.77 -5.49 -27.94
N ASP A 91 -18.96 -6.47 -27.06
CA ASP A 91 -19.86 -7.60 -27.31
C ASP A 91 -21.35 -7.21 -27.16
N ASN A 92 -21.63 -6.05 -26.54
CA ASN A 92 -22.97 -5.52 -26.41
C ASN A 92 -23.49 -4.96 -27.74
N THR A 93 -24.56 -5.56 -28.27
CA THR A 93 -25.25 -5.11 -29.50
C THR A 93 -25.94 -3.75 -29.38
N SER A 94 -26.10 -3.23 -28.17
CA SER A 94 -26.63 -1.88 -27.91
C SER A 94 -25.55 -0.78 -27.99
N THR A 95 -24.28 -1.14 -28.13
CA THR A 95 -23.18 -0.16 -28.23
C THR A 95 -23.22 0.52 -29.59
N PRO A 96 -23.22 1.86 -29.65
CA PRO A 96 -23.33 2.57 -30.91
C PRO A 96 -22.06 2.36 -31.75
N ALA A 97 -22.22 2.15 -33.05
CA ALA A 97 -21.12 1.76 -33.96
C ALA A 97 -19.97 2.79 -34.00
N ASN A 98 -20.26 4.06 -33.73
CA ASN A 98 -19.26 5.12 -33.65
C ASN A 98 -18.31 5.01 -32.44
N ALA A 99 -18.72 4.30 -31.38
CA ALA A 99 -17.92 4.09 -30.18
C ALA A 99 -16.96 2.90 -30.31
N LEU A 100 -17.27 1.93 -31.19
CA LEU A 100 -16.47 0.71 -31.36
C LEU A 100 -14.99 0.98 -31.67
N PRO A 101 -14.62 1.92 -32.57
CA PRO A 101 -13.20 2.21 -32.86
C PRO A 101 -12.46 2.89 -31.71
N ALA A 102 -13.17 3.56 -30.81
CA ALA A 102 -12.57 4.16 -29.61
C ALA A 102 -12.34 3.09 -28.55
N ILE A 103 -13.33 2.23 -28.32
CA ILE A 103 -13.25 1.11 -27.37
C ILE A 103 -12.16 0.12 -27.80
N SER A 104 -12.05 -0.19 -29.10
CA SER A 104 -11.05 -1.12 -29.61
C SER A 104 -9.62 -0.64 -29.36
N ARG A 105 -9.34 0.65 -29.59
CA ARG A 105 -8.02 1.25 -29.31
C ARG A 105 -7.69 1.19 -27.82
N GLN A 106 -8.63 1.57 -26.96
CA GLN A 106 -8.44 1.49 -25.50
C GLN A 106 -8.22 0.06 -25.01
N LEU A 107 -8.87 -0.92 -25.64
CA LEU A 107 -8.67 -2.33 -25.28
C LEU A 107 -7.25 -2.80 -25.64
N ILE A 108 -6.72 -2.39 -26.81
CA ILE A 108 -5.33 -2.66 -27.21
C ILE A 108 -4.36 -2.03 -26.20
N ASP A 109 -4.54 -0.74 -25.88
CA ASP A 109 -3.68 -0.02 -24.92
C ASP A 109 -3.64 -0.71 -23.55
N VAL A 110 -4.79 -1.19 -23.05
CA VAL A 110 -4.89 -1.90 -21.77
C VAL A 110 -4.21 -3.27 -21.85
N CYS A 111 -4.33 -3.99 -22.97
CA CYS A 111 -3.66 -5.26 -23.17
C CYS A 111 -2.13 -5.10 -23.19
N GLU A 112 -1.59 -4.15 -23.95
CA GLU A 112 -0.14 -3.85 -24.00
C GLU A 112 0.40 -3.49 -22.61
N ARG A 113 -0.38 -2.74 -21.83
CA ARG A 113 0.02 -2.33 -20.47
C ARG A 113 0.00 -3.49 -19.48
N ILE A 114 -0.94 -4.42 -19.62
CA ILE A 114 -0.95 -5.65 -18.82
C ILE A 114 0.26 -6.51 -19.16
N GLU A 115 0.59 -6.67 -20.44
CA GLU A 115 1.76 -7.42 -20.88
C GLU A 115 3.06 -6.80 -20.34
N SER A 116 3.16 -5.47 -20.37
CA SER A 116 4.31 -4.73 -19.81
C SER A 116 4.47 -4.93 -18.30
N LEU A 117 3.37 -4.92 -17.54
CA LEU A 117 3.37 -5.08 -16.08
C LEU A 117 3.48 -6.54 -15.63
N GLN A 118 3.06 -7.48 -16.47
CA GLN A 118 3.18 -8.91 -16.23
C GLN A 118 4.60 -9.42 -16.60
N GLY A 119 5.42 -8.55 -17.21
CA GLY A 119 6.80 -8.78 -17.64
C GLY A 119 7.81 -8.96 -16.49
N GLY A 120 7.75 -10.12 -15.86
CA GLY A 120 8.92 -10.86 -15.39
C GLY A 120 8.71 -12.32 -15.78
N GLY A 121 8.95 -12.77 -17.00
CA GLY A 121 9.95 -12.39 -17.98
C GLY A 121 10.64 -13.70 -18.37
N LEU A 122 10.22 -14.35 -19.46
CA LEU A 122 10.93 -15.52 -20.01
C LEU A 122 12.39 -15.15 -20.38
N THR A 123 12.65 -13.86 -20.56
CA THR A 123 13.95 -13.26 -20.84
C THR A 123 14.85 -13.04 -19.61
N ASP A 124 14.34 -13.14 -18.37
CA ASP A 124 15.13 -12.94 -17.14
C ASP A 124 15.75 -14.25 -16.60
N LEU A 125 15.47 -15.39 -17.24
CA LEU A 125 16.01 -16.72 -16.90
C LEU A 125 17.10 -17.20 -17.86
N LEU A 126 17.44 -16.42 -18.88
CA LEU A 126 18.36 -16.82 -19.96
C LEU A 126 19.69 -16.05 -19.93
N ASP A 127 19.96 -15.21 -18.92
CA ASP A 127 21.16 -14.36 -18.87
C ASP A 127 22.16 -14.74 -17.75
N ASP A 128 22.00 -15.90 -17.10
CA ASP A 128 22.85 -16.38 -15.99
C ASP A 128 23.55 -17.73 -16.28
N GLU A 129 23.77 -18.12 -17.54
CA GLU A 129 24.58 -19.31 -17.88
C GLU A 129 25.58 -19.07 -19.02
N GLU A 130 26.70 -18.38 -18.74
CA GLU A 130 28.05 -18.53 -19.37
C GLU A 130 28.91 -17.32 -18.94
N ASP A 131 29.96 -17.43 -18.12
CA ASP A 131 31.26 -18.04 -18.43
C ASP A 131 32.06 -18.22 -17.12
N GLU A 132 32.18 -19.46 -16.63
CA GLU A 132 33.24 -19.83 -15.69
C GLU A 132 34.03 -21.00 -16.30
N VAL A 133 34.80 -20.73 -17.35
CA VAL A 133 35.77 -21.70 -17.87
C VAL A 133 37.03 -21.64 -17.03
N THR A 134 37.08 -22.44 -15.98
CA THR A 134 38.32 -22.84 -15.31
C THR A 134 39.17 -23.65 -16.31
N GLY A 135 40.23 -23.05 -16.82
CA GLY A 135 41.20 -23.71 -17.70
C GLY A 135 42.59 -23.77 -17.08
N ASP A 136 42.73 -24.39 -15.91
CA ASP A 136 44.04 -24.85 -15.44
C ASP A 136 44.29 -26.26 -15.99
N VAL A 137 44.99 -26.34 -17.11
CA VAL A 137 45.65 -27.57 -17.56
C VAL A 137 47.05 -27.19 -18.03
N GLY A 138 48.03 -27.48 -17.18
CA GLY A 138 49.44 -27.26 -17.45
C GLY A 138 49.97 -28.01 -18.68
N ALA A 139 50.95 -27.39 -19.34
CA ALA A 139 51.85 -28.07 -20.26
C ALA A 139 53.29 -27.61 -19.97
N SER A 140 54.01 -28.49 -19.28
CA SER A 140 55.46 -28.49 -19.16
C SER A 140 56.09 -28.66 -20.54
N ILE A 141 57.01 -27.79 -20.94
CA ILE A 141 57.94 -28.07 -22.03
C ILE A 141 59.34 -27.64 -21.58
N VAL A 142 60.26 -28.60 -21.78
CA VAL A 142 61.68 -28.70 -21.38
C VAL A 142 62.55 -27.60 -21.99
#